data_AF-X0VBQ4-F1
#
_entry.id   AF-X0VBQ4-F1
#
_cell.length_a   1.000
_cell.length_b   1.000
_cell.length_c   1.000
_cell.angle_alpha   90.00
_cell.angle_beta   90.00
_cell.angle_gamma   90.00
#
_symmetry.space_group_name_H-M   'P 1'
#
loop_
_entity.id
_entity.type
_entity.pdbx_description
1 polymer ?
#
loop_
_entity_poly.entity_id
_entity_poly.type
_entity_poly.pdbx_seq_one_letter_code
_entity_poly.pdbx_strand_id
1 'polypeptide(L)' 'LEVNKWGYIVIDENGMTNIPGVFAGGDIVRGAATVILAMGDGKTAGASIHNHLMNGRE' A
#
# COMPACT_ATOMS: atom_id res chain seq x y z
N LEU A 1 -9.36 0.49 8.88
CA LEU A 1 -7.93 0.37 8.58
C LEU A 1 -7.39 -0.75 9.45
N GLU A 2 -7.08 -1.88 8.84
CA GLU A 2 -6.56 -3.06 9.52
C GLU A 2 -5.05 -2.92 9.77
N VAL A 3 -4.64 -3.30 10.97
CA VAL A 3 -3.23 -3.28 11.40
C VAL A 3 -2.90 -4.59 12.07
N ASN A 4 -1.65 -5.03 11.95
CA ASN A 4 -1.17 -6.19 12.69
C ASN A 4 -0.90 -5.84 14.17
N LYS A 5 -0.51 -6.85 14.96
CA LYS A 5 -0.21 -6.69 16.41
C LYS A 5 0.90 -5.67 16.74
N TRP A 6 1.68 -5.23 15.75
CA TRP A 6 2.77 -4.26 15.89
C TRP A 6 2.39 -2.85 15.42
N GLY A 7 1.15 -2.67 14.92
CA GLY A 7 0.67 -1.39 14.41
C GLY A 7 1.03 -1.13 12.94
N TYR A 8 1.62 -2.09 12.22
CA TYR A 8 1.85 -1.95 10.79
C TYR A 8 0.58 -2.21 10.00
N ILE A 9 0.37 -1.42 8.95
CA ILE A 9 -0.81 -1.51 8.08
C ILE A 9 -0.74 -2.81 7.28
N VAL A 10 -1.83 -3.57 7.30
CA VAL A 10 -2.00 -4.75 6.45
C VAL A 10 -2.44 -4.29 5.06
N ILE A 11 -1.70 -4.70 4.03
CA ILE A 11 -1.99 -4.42 2.63
C ILE A 11 -2.06 -5.72 1.81
N ASP A 12 -2.72 -5.66 0.67
CA ASP A 12 -2.62 -6.67 -0.38
C ASP A 12 -1.34 -6.53 -1.22
N GLU A 13 -1.21 -7.35 -2.25
CA GLU A 13 -0.08 -7.31 -3.21
C GLU A 13 0.01 -6.01 -4.02
N ASN A 14 -1.08 -5.25 -4.10
CA ASN A 14 -1.18 -4.00 -4.85
C ASN A 14 -0.92 -2.77 -3.97
N GLY A 15 -0.67 -2.96 -2.67
CA GLY A 15 -0.51 -1.87 -1.71
C GLY A 15 -1.83 -1.32 -1.17
N MET A 16 -2.98 -1.93 -1.49
CA MET A 16 -4.28 -1.49 -1.01
C MET A 16 -4.54 -2.04 0.39
N THR A 17 -5.09 -1.19 1.26
CA THR A 17 -5.52 -1.58 2.60
C THR A 17 -6.88 -2.30 2.54
N ASN A 18 -7.40 -2.70 3.71
CA ASN A 18 -8.77 -3.19 3.82
C ASN A 18 -9.85 -2.12 3.49
N ILE A 19 -9.48 -0.86 3.30
CA ILE A 19 -10.36 0.22 2.84
C ILE A 19 -10.11 0.45 1.35
N PRO A 20 -11.12 0.24 0.47
CA PRO A 20 -10.98 0.51 -0.97
C PRO A 20 -10.52 1.94 -1.25
N GLY A 21 -9.53 2.08 -2.13
CA GLY A 21 -8.97 3.39 -2.52
C GLY A 21 -7.94 3.97 -1.54
N VAL A 22 -7.68 3.30 -0.41
CA VAL A 22 -6.61 3.68 0.52
C VAL A 22 -5.44 2.72 0.37
N PHE A 23 -4.24 3.27 0.16
CA PHE A 23 -3.01 2.52 -0.11
C PHE A 23 -1.90 2.88 0.88
N ALA A 24 -0.97 1.95 1.09
CA ALA A 24 0.19 2.12 1.96
C ALA A 24 1.43 1.39 1.39
N GLY A 25 2.62 1.81 1.82
CA GLY A 25 3.89 1.22 1.41
C GLY A 25 5.06 1.72 2.25
N GLY A 26 6.20 1.02 2.20
CA GLY A 26 7.39 1.34 2.97
C GLY A 26 7.28 0.89 4.43
N ASP A 27 7.97 1.61 5.33
CA ASP A 27 8.17 1.20 6.72
C ASP A 27 6.86 1.01 7.50
N ILE A 28 5.80 1.74 7.14
CA ILE A 28 4.48 1.62 7.79
C ILE A 28 3.81 0.26 7.56
N VAL A 29 4.23 -0.47 6.52
CA VAL A 29 3.78 -1.82 6.21
C VAL A 29 4.81 -2.86 6.66
N ARG A 30 6.09 -2.59 6.42
CA ARG A 30 7.16 -3.59 6.55
C ARG A 30 7.88 -3.58 7.90
N GLY A 31 7.76 -2.51 8.69
CA GLY A 31 8.74 -2.20 9.73
C GLY A 31 10.04 -1.68 9.14
N ALA A 32 11.16 -1.79 9.87
CA ALA A 32 12.46 -1.28 9.43
C ALA A 32 12.89 -1.89 8.08
N ALA A 33 12.65 -1.14 6.98
CA ALA A 33 12.98 -1.54 5.63
C ALA A 33 14.11 -0.67 5.06
N THR A 34 14.60 -1.07 3.90
CA THR A 34 15.61 -0.28 3.16
C THR A 34 14.91 0.66 2.20
N VAL A 35 15.63 1.73 1.81
CA VAL A 35 15.12 2.74 0.85
C VAL A 35 14.64 2.09 -0.45
N ILE A 36 15.32 1.06 -0.96
CA ILE A 36 14.95 0.39 -2.20
C ILE A 36 13.61 -0.38 -2.07
N LEU A 37 13.32 -0.95 -0.91
CA LEU A 37 12.05 -1.62 -0.64
C LEU A 37 10.91 -0.60 -0.54
N ALA A 38 11.12 0.50 0.19
CA ALA A 38 10.14 1.58 0.28
C ALA A 38 9.84 2.21 -1.10
N MET A 39 10.88 2.41 -1.92
CA MET A 39 10.73 2.86 -3.32
C MET A 39 9.94 1.86 -4.17
N GLY A 40 10.18 0.56 -4.00
CA GLY A 40 9.45 -0.51 -4.67
C GLY A 40 7.96 -0.48 -4.32
N ASP A 41 7.63 -0.37 -3.03
CA ASP A 41 6.25 -0.26 -2.57
C ASP A 41 5.56 1.00 -3.10
N GLY A 42 6.27 2.14 -3.12
CA GLY A 42 5.76 3.39 -3.68
C GLY A 42 5.43 3.28 -5.17
N LYS A 43 6.27 2.59 -5.95
CA LYS A 43 6.01 2.33 -7.36
C LYS A 43 4.76 1.45 -7.56
N THR A 44 4.63 0.38 -6.79
CA THR A 44 3.47 -0.53 -6.85
C THR A 44 2.19 0.20 -6.46
N ALA A 45 2.17 0.87 -5.30
CA ALA A 45 1.02 1.63 -4.83
C ALA A 45 0.61 2.73 -5.82
N GLY A 46 1.58 3.43 -6.42
CA GLY A 46 1.30 4.46 -7.44
C GLY A 46 0.61 3.89 -8.69
N ALA A 47 1.06 2.74 -9.19
CA ALA A 47 0.42 2.06 -10.32
C ALA A 47 -1.00 1.59 -9.96
N SER A 48 -1.18 1.05 -8.75
CA SER A 48 -2.49 0.59 -8.27
C SER A 48 -3.47 1.73 -8.05
N ILE A 49 -3.01 2.87 -7.50
CA ILE A 49 -3.82 4.10 -7.38
C ILE A 49 -4.28 4.56 -8.75
N HIS A 50 -3.37 4.62 -9.73
CA HIS A 50 -3.71 5.00 -11.09
C HIS A 50 -4.78 4.08 -11.68
N ASN A 51 -4.58 2.77 -11.60
CA ASN A 51 -5.53 1.78 -12.11
C ASN A 51 -6.89 1.88 -11.40
N HIS A 52 -6.89 2.06 -10.07
CA HIS A 52 -8.11 2.21 -9.29
C HIS A 52 -8.90 3.46 -9.70
N LEU A 53 -8.22 4.59 -9.94
CA LEU A 53 -8.87 5.83 -10.36
C LEU A 53 -9.35 5.80 -11.82
N MET A 54 -8.62 5.13 -12.72
CA MET A 54 -8.98 5.06 -14.13
C MET A 54 -10.08 4.04 -14.42
N ASN A 55 -10.09 2.92 -13.70
CA ASN A 55 -11.05 1.83 -13.91
C ASN A 55 -12.22 1.86 -12.91
N GLY A 56 -12.08 2.58 -11.79
CA GLY A 56 -13.09 2.68 -10.72
C GLY A 56 -14.08 3.84 -10.86
N ARG A 57 -14.41 4.24 -12.10
CA ARG A 57 -15.57 5.11 -12.35
C ARG A 57 -16.84 4.24 -12.43
N GLU A 58 -17.35 3.82 -11.28
CA GLU A 58 -18.75 3.43 -11.09
C GLU A 58 -19.42 4.33 -10.06
#